data_AF-A0A6C0W7C7-F1
#
_entry.id   AF-A0A6C0W7C7-F1
#
_cell.length_a   1.000
_cell.length_b   1.000
_cell.length_c   1.000
_cell.angle_alpha   90.00
_cell.angle_beta   90.00
_cell.angle_gamma   90.00
#
_symmetry.space_group_name_H-M   'P 1'
#
loop_
_entity.id
_entity.type
_entity.pdbx_description
1 polymer ?
#
loop_
_entity_poly.entity_id
_entity_poly.type
_entity_poly.pdbx_seq_one_letter_code
_entity_poly.pdbx_strand_id
1 'polypeptide(L)'
;MVDGQQVKKGGVTLCTDSYNSEEVNILREAIKANFNVETTIHKKKSRIIDTVYERIYINKNSLEDIKPSLMEHLHSSMLYKINEEVQIKQDYSEIESDIELIDIFGEF
;
A
#
# COMPACT_ATOMS: atom_id res chain seq x y z
N MET A 1 -0.25 -9.30 3.48
CA MET A 1 -1.47 -8.47 3.51
C MET A 1 -2.09 -8.40 2.13
N VAL A 2 -3.38 -8.69 2.04
CA VAL A 2 -4.05 -9.21 0.84
C VAL A 2 -4.65 -8.09 -0.02
N ASP A 3 -5.68 -7.38 0.47
CA ASP A 3 -6.55 -6.56 -0.40
C ASP A 3 -6.36 -5.02 -0.31
N GLY A 4 -5.31 -4.55 0.36
CA GLY A 4 -4.99 -3.12 0.43
C GLY A 4 -4.32 -2.61 -0.84
N GLN A 5 -4.78 -1.45 -1.34
CA GLN A 5 -4.22 -0.74 -2.49
C GLN A 5 -3.79 0.70 -2.12
N GLN A 6 -2.54 1.03 -2.41
CA GLN A 6 -1.99 2.39 -2.29
C GLN A 6 -2.69 3.36 -3.26
N VAL A 7 -2.97 4.58 -2.79
CA VAL A 7 -3.47 5.68 -3.64
C VAL A 7 -2.39 6.76 -3.76
N LYS A 8 -2.11 7.21 -4.99
CA LYS A 8 -1.06 8.21 -5.29
C LYS A 8 -1.14 9.50 -4.45
N LYS A 9 -2.33 9.86 -3.96
CA LYS A 9 -2.56 11.03 -3.10
C LYS A 9 -2.21 10.80 -1.62
N GLY A 10 -1.65 9.63 -1.27
CA GLY A 10 -1.21 9.30 0.08
C GLY A 10 -2.24 8.60 0.96
N GLY A 11 -3.42 8.26 0.43
CA GLY A 11 -4.40 7.41 1.12
C GLY A 11 -4.22 5.93 0.79
N VAL A 12 -5.08 5.10 1.39
CA VAL A 12 -5.19 3.67 1.08
C VAL A 12 -6.63 3.32 0.77
N THR A 13 -6.82 2.36 -0.13
CA THR A 13 -8.12 1.79 -0.46
C THR A 13 -8.16 0.33 -0.02
N LEU A 14 -9.23 -0.06 0.65
CA LEU A 14 -9.56 -1.46 0.91
C LEU A 14 -10.42 -1.96 -0.24
N CYS A 15 -9.96 -2.99 -0.96
CA CYS A 15 -10.69 -3.57 -2.07
C CYS A 15 -11.80 -4.50 -1.55
N THR A 16 -12.99 -3.94 -1.36
CA THR A 16 -14.19 -4.65 -0.88
C THR A 16 -15.09 -5.13 -2.03
N ASP A 17 -14.49 -5.48 -3.16
CA ASP A 17 -15.19 -5.74 -4.41
C ASP A 17 -16.16 -6.95 -4.33
N SER A 18 -15.92 -7.85 -3.37
CA SER A 18 -16.75 -9.04 -3.11
C SER A 18 -17.89 -8.81 -2.12
N TYR A 19 -17.96 -7.64 -1.48
CA TYR A 19 -18.96 -7.32 -0.47
C TYR A 19 -20.12 -6.53 -1.07
N ASN A 20 -21.30 -6.67 -0.48
CA ASN A 20 -22.44 -5.81 -0.79
C ASN A 20 -22.36 -4.49 0.03
N SER A 21 -23.22 -3.51 -0.32
CA SER A 21 -23.20 -2.20 0.32
C SER A 21 -23.51 -2.20 1.81
N GLU A 22 -24.31 -3.15 2.30
CA GLU A 22 -24.60 -3.27 3.73
C GLU A 22 -23.36 -3.75 4.50
N GLU A 23 -22.70 -4.79 3.99
CA GLU A 23 -21.44 -5.32 4.54
C GLU A 23 -20.33 -4.26 4.52
N VAL A 24 -20.22 -3.49 3.43
CA VAL A 24 -19.27 -2.38 3.32
C VAL A 24 -19.54 -1.33 4.40
N ASN A 25 -20.80 -0.98 4.66
CA ASN A 25 -21.13 -0.01 5.70
C ASN A 25 -20.85 -0.56 7.10
N ILE A 26 -21.16 -1.83 7.38
CA ILE A 26 -20.82 -2.46 8.66
C ILE A 26 -19.30 -2.40 8.90
N LEU A 27 -18.50 -2.72 7.89
CA LEU A 27 -17.03 -2.63 7.98
C LEU A 27 -16.56 -1.20 8.23
N ARG A 28 -17.17 -0.20 7.58
CA ARG A 28 -16.83 1.22 7.79
C ARG A 28 -17.13 1.67 9.21
N GLU A 29 -18.28 1.32 9.76
CA GLU A 29 -18.64 1.64 11.14
C GLU A 29 -17.71 0.95 12.12
N ALA A 30 -17.32 -0.30 11.87
CA ALA A 30 -16.33 -1.00 12.68
C ALA A 30 -14.95 -0.33 12.63
N ILE A 31 -14.49 0.11 11.45
CA ILE A 31 -13.21 0.85 11.32
C ILE A 31 -13.26 2.15 12.13
N LYS A 32 -14.37 2.89 12.03
CA LYS A 32 -14.56 4.13 12.77
C LYS A 32 -14.59 3.90 14.28
N ALA A 33 -15.36 2.92 14.75
CA ALA A 33 -15.50 2.63 16.18
C ALA A 33 -14.20 2.14 16.83
N ASN A 34 -13.40 1.32 16.12
CA ASN A 34 -12.21 0.69 16.69
C ASN A 34 -10.93 1.52 16.51
N PHE A 35 -10.84 2.28 15.42
CA PHE A 35 -9.60 3.00 15.07
C PHE A 35 -9.79 4.53 15.01
N ASN A 36 -11.02 5.03 15.22
CA ASN A 36 -11.36 6.44 15.09
C ASN A 36 -10.98 7.03 13.72
N VAL A 37 -11.09 6.22 12.67
CA VAL A 37 -10.73 6.57 11.30
C VAL A 37 -11.98 6.88 10.48
N GLU A 38 -12.02 8.09 9.92
CA GLU A 38 -13.05 8.48 8.96
C GLU A 38 -12.75 7.91 7.57
N THR A 39 -13.75 7.30 6.95
CA THR A 39 -13.64 6.64 5.64
C THR A 39 -14.66 7.14 4.66
N THR A 40 -14.34 7.09 3.36
CA THR A 40 -15.29 7.39 2.28
C THR A 40 -15.50 6.17 1.38
N ILE A 41 -16.66 6.10 0.72
CA ILE A 41 -16.94 5.05 -0.28
C ILE A 41 -16.56 5.59 -1.66
N HIS A 42 -15.71 4.85 -2.36
CA HIS A 42 -15.43 5.05 -3.77
C HIS A 42 -16.14 3.99 -4.59
N LYS A 43 -17.14 4.40 -5.37
CA LYS A 43 -17.83 3.53 -6.33
C LYS A 43 -16.97 3.34 -7.58
N LYS A 44 -16.87 2.11 -8.04
CA LYS A 44 -16.13 1.74 -9.25
C LYS A 44 -17.02 0.89 -10.13
N LYS A 45 -16.91 1.11 -11.44
CA LYS A 45 -17.60 0.31 -12.44
C LYS A 45 -16.62 -0.72 -13.01
N SER A 46 -16.98 -2.00 -12.94
CA SER A 46 -16.20 -3.04 -13.61
C SER A 46 -16.33 -2.89 -15.12
N ARG A 47 -15.20 -3.04 -15.83
CA ARG A 47 -15.15 -2.95 -17.30
C ARG A 47 -15.60 -4.24 -17.98
N ILE A 48 -15.55 -5.35 -17.25
CA ILE A 48 -15.75 -6.71 -17.79
C ILE A 48 -17.19 -7.15 -17.59
N ILE A 49 -17.71 -6.92 -16.39
CA ILE A 49 -19.03 -7.32 -15.94
C ILE A 49 -19.69 -5.99 -15.61
N ASP A 50 -20.78 -5.60 -16.26
CA ASP A 50 -21.43 -4.27 -16.12
C ASP A 50 -22.02 -4.04 -14.71
N THR A 51 -21.15 -4.05 -13.72
CA THR A 51 -21.43 -4.12 -12.28
C THR A 51 -20.69 -2.99 -11.59
N VAL A 52 -21.35 -2.40 -10.60
CA VAL A 52 -20.77 -1.36 -9.75
C VAL A 52 -20.41 -2.01 -8.42
N TYR A 53 -19.18 -1.80 -7.98
CA TYR A 53 -18.68 -2.26 -6.69
C TYR A 53 -18.15 -1.09 -5.87
N GLU A 54 -18.08 -1.29 -4.57
CA GLU A 54 -17.70 -0.26 -3.60
C GLU A 54 -16.35 -0.60 -2.98
N ARG A 55 -15.52 0.43 -2.81
CA ARG A 55 -14.25 0.33 -2.08
C ARG A 55 -14.20 1.36 -0.97
N ILE A 56 -13.63 0.98 0.16
CA ILE A 56 -13.44 1.89 1.29
C ILE A 56 -12.13 2.63 1.10
N TYR A 57 -12.17 3.97 1.12
CA TYR A 57 -11.00 4.82 1.08
C TYR A 57 -10.73 5.44 2.45
N ILE A 58 -9.49 5.29 2.90
CA ILE A 58 -8.95 5.97 4.07
C ILE A 58 -8.07 7.11 3.56
N ASN A 59 -8.39 8.33 3.99
CA ASN A 59 -7.65 9.52 3.59
C ASN A 59 -6.24 9.52 4.20
N LYS A 60 -5.33 10.33 3.63
CA LYS A 60 -3.94 10.41 4.08
C LYS A 60 -3.83 10.73 5.57
N ASN A 61 -4.54 11.75 6.06
CA ASN A 61 -4.42 12.21 7.44
C ASN A 61 -4.81 11.09 8.42
N SER A 62 -5.97 10.45 8.18
CA SER A 62 -6.42 9.34 9.02
C SER A 62 -5.57 8.08 8.87
N LEU A 63 -4.88 7.89 7.74
CA LEU A 63 -3.91 6.80 7.57
C LEU A 63 -2.66 7.03 8.43
N GLU A 64 -2.13 8.26 8.47
CA GLU A 64 -0.97 8.59 9.32
C GLU A 64 -1.27 8.33 10.80
N ASP A 65 -2.50 8.59 11.27
CA ASP A 65 -2.92 8.35 12.65
C ASP A 65 -2.84 6.87 13.06
N ILE A 66 -3.15 5.95 12.15
CA ILE A 66 -3.13 4.49 12.41
C ILE A 66 -1.85 3.80 11.96
N LYS A 67 -1.00 4.51 11.21
CA LYS A 67 0.22 3.96 10.60
C LYS A 67 1.14 3.27 11.62
N PRO A 68 1.41 3.84 12.81
CA PRO A 68 2.29 3.19 13.78
C PRO A 68 1.78 1.81 14.21
N SER A 69 0.47 1.67 14.41
CA SER A 69 -0.15 0.40 14.78
C SER A 69 -0.15 -0.60 13.61
N LEU A 70 -0.34 -0.13 12.38
CA LEU A 70 -0.27 -0.99 11.19
C LEU A 70 1.14 -1.51 10.93
N MET A 71 2.17 -0.68 11.15
CA MET A 71 3.57 -1.03 10.87
C MET A 71 4.07 -2.21 11.70
N GLU A 72 3.60 -2.37 12.94
CA GLU A 72 3.94 -3.51 13.79
C GLU A 72 3.47 -4.86 13.23
N HIS A 73 2.44 -4.85 12.39
CA HIS A 73 1.81 -6.05 11.84
C HIS A 73 2.06 -6.21 10.34
N LEU A 74 2.76 -5.26 9.71
CA LEU A 74 3.10 -5.27 8.30
C LEU A 74 4.52 -5.80 8.10
N HIS A 75 4.66 -6.77 7.20
CA HIS A 75 5.98 -7.17 6.73
C HIS A 75 6.65 -6.01 5.95
N SER A 76 7.96 -5.82 6.11
CA SER A 76 8.71 -4.71 5.53
C SER A 76 8.51 -4.57 4.01
N SER A 77 8.40 -5.70 3.29
CA SER A 77 8.13 -5.71 1.84
C SER A 77 6.75 -5.18 1.44
N MET A 78 5.86 -4.91 2.40
CA MET A 78 4.49 -4.43 2.18
C MET A 78 4.27 -3.00 2.69
N LEU A 79 5.28 -2.37 3.28
CA LEU A 79 5.21 -1.00 3.79
C LEU A 79 4.85 0.02 2.70
N TYR A 80 5.20 -0.24 1.45
CA TYR A 80 4.77 0.58 0.31
C TYR A 80 3.24 0.73 0.21
N LYS A 81 2.46 -0.26 0.69
CA LYS A 81 0.99 -0.22 0.64
C LYS A 81 0.39 0.88 1.52
N ILE A 82 1.13 1.33 2.53
CA ILE A 82 0.74 2.41 3.45
C ILE A 82 1.52 3.71 3.18
N ASN A 83 2.12 3.85 1.99
CA ASN A 83 2.96 5.00 1.64
C ASN A 83 4.14 5.20 2.61
N GLU A 84 4.73 4.10 3.10
CA GLU A 84 5.95 4.15 3.89
C GLU A 84 7.16 3.81 3.01
N GLU A 85 8.20 4.64 3.08
CA GLU A 85 9.42 4.43 2.32
C GLU A 85 10.31 3.43 3.05
N VAL A 86 10.66 2.33 2.38
CA VAL A 86 11.65 1.39 2.92
C VAL A 86 13.03 1.95 2.58
N GLN A 87 13.75 2.44 3.59
CA GLN A 87 15.18 2.74 3.49
C GLN A 87 15.94 1.41 3.35
N ILE A 88 16.07 0.90 2.13
CA ILE A 88 16.91 -0.26 1.85
C ILE A 88 18.36 0.24 1.89
N LYS A 89 19.04 0.05 3.03
CA LYS A 89 20.50 0.16 3.08
C LYS A 89 21.06 -1.06 2.35
N GLN A 90 21.58 -0.85 1.15
CA GLN A 90 22.39 -1.85 0.47
C GLN A 90 23.74 -1.89 1.19
N ASP A 91 23.98 -2.97 1.94
CA ASP A 91 25.27 -3.21 2.58
C ASP A 91 26.23 -3.77 1.52
N TYR A 92 27.07 -2.90 0.98
CA TYR A 92 28.10 -3.25 0.00
C TYR A 92 29.43 -3.65 0.69
N SER A 93 29.44 -3.81 2.02
CA SER A 93 30.65 -4.10 2.78
C SER A 93 31.32 -5.44 2.44
N GLU A 94 30.65 -6.31 1.68
CA GLU A 94 31.17 -7.62 1.27
C GLU A 94 31.65 -7.69 -0.20
N ILE A 95 31.63 -6.58 -0.95
CA ILE A 95 32.26 -6.53 -2.29
C ILE A 95 33.72 -6.07 -2.11
N GLU A 96 34.60 -6.97 -1.67
CA GLU A 96 36.03 -6.84 -1.96
C GLU A 96 36.23 -7.12 -3.45
N SER A 97 36.32 -6.05 -4.23
CA SER A 97 36.60 -6.11 -5.66
C SER A 97 38.10 -6.27 -5.91
N ASP A 98 38.58 -7.51 -6.05
CA ASP A 98 39.79 -7.81 -6.83
C ASP A 98 39.45 -7.71 -8.33
N ILE A 99 39.15 -6.49 -8.80
CA ILE A 99 38.96 -6.21 -10.22
C ILE A 99 40.13 -5.34 -10.67
N GLU A 100 41.15 -5.99 -11.22
CA GLU A 100 42.16 -5.32 -12.05
C GLU A 100 41.45 -4.68 -13.25
N LEU A 101 41.51 -3.35 -13.29
CA LEU A 101 41.16 -2.53 -14.45
C LEU A 101 42.04 -2.95 -15.63
N ILE A 102 41.48 -3.70 -16.58
CA ILE A 102 42.07 -3.87 -17.91
C ILE A 102 41.11 -3.31 -18.94
N ASP A 103 41.63 -2.29 -19.64
CA ASP A 103 41.06 -1.59 -20.78
C ASP A 103 40.55 -2.55 -21.87
N ILE A 104 39.23 -2.63 -22.07
CA ILE A 104 38.63 -3.33 -23.22
C ILE A 104 37.57 -2.45 -23.91
N PHE A 105 37.74 -1.13 -23.96
CA PHE A 105 36.95 -0.29 -24.90
C PHE A 105 37.77 0.92 -25.37
N GLY A 106 38.89 0.66 -26.03
CA GLY A 106 39.62 1.62 -26.84
C GLY A 106 40.08 0.93 -28.12
N GLU A 107 39.60 1.44 -29.27
CA GLU A 107 39.87 0.99 -30.65
C GLU A 107 39.13 -0.26 -31.15
N PHE A 108 38.00 -0.04 -31.82
CA PHE A 108 37.72 -0.54 -33.18
C PHE A 108 36.73 0.40 -33.89
#